data_AF-A0A931YBX5-F1
#
_entry.id   AF-A0A931YBX5-F1
#
_cell.length_a   1.000
_cell.length_b   1.000
_cell.length_c   1.000
_cell.angle_alpha   90.00
_cell.angle_beta   90.00
_cell.angle_gamma   90.00
#
_symmetry.space_group_name_H-M   'P 1'
#
loop_
_entity.id
_entity.type
_entity.pdbx_description
1 polymer ?
#
loop_
_entity_poly.entity_id
_entity_poly.type
_entity_poly.pdbx_seq_one_letter_code
_entity_poly.pdbx_strand_id
1 'polypeptide(L)' 'MSLKTRFFRTFANLPIPVRNEVAVVVDGQPISWNVLKLEVESETKVGMLGLEILDRLGFLKIDEK' A
#
# COMPACT_ATOMS: atom_id res chain seq x y z
N MET A 1 -15.76 1.93 -0.35
CA MET A 1 -14.69 1.03 -0.82
C MET A 1 -13.69 0.86 0.32
N SER A 2 -13.20 -0.35 0.64
CA SER A 2 -12.26 -0.55 1.76
C SER A 2 -10.85 -0.03 1.42
N LEU A 3 -10.02 0.22 2.44
CA LEU A 3 -8.61 0.62 2.26
C LEU A 3 -7.83 -0.41 1.44
N LYS A 4 -8.03 -1.69 1.74
CA LYS A 4 -7.43 -2.82 1.00
C LYS A 4 -7.76 -2.76 -0.49
N THR A 5 -9.03 -2.51 -0.83
CA THR A 5 -9.43 -2.39 -2.24
C THR A 5 -8.84 -1.16 -2.93
N ARG A 6 -8.79 0.00 -2.26
CA ARG A 6 -8.14 1.22 -2.79
C ARG A 6 -6.64 1.02 -3.03
N PHE A 7 -5.98 0.33 -2.10
CA PHE A 7 -4.58 -0.05 -2.23
C PHE A 7 -4.34 -0.98 -3.43
N PHE A 8 -5.10 -2.06 -3.58
CA PHE A 8 -4.88 -2.97 -4.72
C PHE A 8 -5.13 -2.28 -6.07
N ARG A 9 -6.10 -1.36 -6.15
CA ARG A 9 -6.28 -0.52 -7.34
C ARG A 9 -5.06 0.36 -7.60
N THR A 10 -4.56 1.03 -6.56
CA THR A 10 -3.36 1.88 -6.65
C THR A 10 -2.15 1.05 -7.11
N PHE A 11 -1.91 -0.10 -6.47
CA PHE A 11 -0.84 -1.04 -6.79
C PHE A 11 -0.93 -1.57 -8.22
N ALA A 12 -2.12 -1.92 -8.69
CA ALA A 12 -2.34 -2.42 -10.06
C ALA A 12 -1.93 -1.38 -11.12
N ASN A 13 -2.10 -0.09 -10.81
CA ASN A 13 -1.73 1.02 -11.69
C ASN A 13 -0.24 1.39 -11.64
N LEU A 14 0.55 0.82 -10.71
CA LEU A 14 1.98 1.10 -10.63
C LEU A 14 2.75 0.40 -11.76
N PRO A 15 3.70 1.11 -12.43
CA PRO A 15 4.67 0.49 -13.33
C PRO A 15 5.44 -0.62 -12.61
N ILE A 16 5.77 -1.71 -13.33
CA ILE A 16 6.44 -2.88 -12.76
C ILE A 16 7.73 -2.51 -11.99
N PRO A 17 8.62 -1.63 -12.48
CA PRO A 17 9.83 -1.26 -11.75
C PRO A 17 9.55 -0.58 -10.41
N VAL A 18 8.54 0.31 -10.36
CA VAL A 18 8.14 1.05 -9.16
C VAL A 18 7.63 0.11 -8.06
N ARG A 19 7.13 -1.08 -8.40
CA ARG A 19 6.65 -2.04 -7.41
C ARG A 19 7.77 -2.57 -6.49
N ASN A 20 9.02 -2.47 -6.92
CA ASN A 20 10.18 -2.82 -6.09
C ASN A 20 10.71 -1.66 -5.24
N GLU A 21 10.24 -0.43 -5.47
CA GLU A 21 10.62 0.74 -4.69
C GLU A 21 9.90 0.76 -3.33
N VAL A 22 10.47 1.52 -2.39
CA VAL A 22 9.93 1.69 -1.04
C VAL A 22 8.59 2.44 -1.12
N ALA A 23 7.55 1.83 -0.57
CA ALA A 23 6.22 2.41 -0.48
C ALA A 23 6.03 3.20 0.82
N VAL A 24 6.50 2.62 1.93
CA VAL A 24 6.24 3.12 3.29
C VAL A 24 7.33 2.63 4.24
N VAL A 25 7.51 3.33 5.36
CA VAL A 25 8.35 2.89 6.48
C VAL A 25 7.44 2.55 7.66
N VAL A 26 7.52 1.31 8.15
CA VAL A 26 6.77 0.82 9.32
C VAL A 26 7.79 0.40 10.38
N ASP A 27 7.67 0.93 11.60
CA ASP A 27 8.60 0.65 12.71
C ASP A 27 10.09 0.82 12.34
N GLY A 28 10.39 1.82 11.52
CA GLY A 28 11.76 2.11 11.05
C GLY A 28 12.26 1.19 9.92
N GLN A 29 11.46 0.22 9.49
CA GLN A 29 11.80 -0.66 8.37
C GLN A 29 11.15 -0.18 7.06
N PRO A 30 11.93 0.03 5.99
CA PRO A 30 11.39 0.37 4.68
C PRO A 30 10.74 -0.86 4.04
N ILE A 31 9.48 -0.71 3.61
CA ILE A 31 8.69 -1.75 2.97
C ILE A 31 8.41 -1.35 1.53
N SER A 32 8.73 -2.22 0.58
CA SER A 32 8.43 -2.00 -0.85
C SER A 32 6.96 -2.25 -1.17
N TRP A 33 6.48 -1.75 -2.31
CA TRP A 33 5.10 -2.00 -2.76
C TRP A 33 4.79 -3.50 -2.89
N ASN A 34 5.73 -4.29 -3.43
CA ASN A 34 5.56 -5.74 -3.56
C ASN A 34 5.45 -6.44 -2.21
N VAL A 35 6.32 -6.10 -1.24
CA VAL A 35 6.25 -6.66 0.11
C VAL A 35 4.95 -6.23 0.77
N LEU A 36 4.62 -4.94 0.73
CA LEU A 36 3.40 -4.40 1.31
C LEU A 36 2.14 -5.08 0.72
N LYS A 37 2.15 -5.40 -0.58
CA LYS A 37 1.05 -6.13 -1.23
C LYS A 37 0.85 -7.53 -0.62
N LEU A 38 1.93 -8.24 -0.31
CA LEU A 38 1.87 -9.55 0.36
C LEU A 38 1.38 -9.40 1.81
N GLU A 39 1.92 -8.43 2.56
CA GLU A 39 1.53 -8.16 3.95
C GLU A 39 0.04 -7.80 4.07
N VAL A 40 -0.48 -7.00 3.14
CA VAL A 40 -1.91 -6.61 3.07
C VAL A 40 -2.80 -7.79 2.67
N GLU A 41 -2.33 -8.63 1.76
CA GLU A 41 -3.04 -9.85 1.36
C GLU A 41 -3.17 -10.83 2.52
N SER A 42 -2.10 -11.01 3.29
CA SER A 42 -2.02 -11.83 4.51
C SER A 42 -2.57 -11.17 5.77
N GLU A 43 -3.04 -9.92 5.68
CA GLU A 43 -3.65 -9.17 6.77
C GLU A 43 -2.78 -9.02 8.02
N THR A 44 -1.46 -8.88 7.80
CA THR A 44 -0.52 -8.72 8.90
C THR A 44 -0.63 -7.33 9.53
N LYS A 45 -0.10 -7.19 10.75
CA LYS A 45 -0.02 -5.89 11.43
C LYS A 45 0.77 -4.87 10.59
N VAL A 46 1.87 -5.28 9.96
CA VAL A 46 2.69 -4.42 9.09
C VAL A 46 1.89 -3.96 7.89
N GLY A 47 1.14 -4.87 7.25
CA GLY A 47 0.27 -4.56 6.12
C GLY A 47 -0.81 -3.54 6.49
N MET A 48 -1.48 -3.72 7.63
CA MET A 48 -2.53 -2.81 8.10
C MET A 48 -1.97 -1.42 8.45
N LEU A 49 -0.85 -1.36 9.16
CA LEU A 49 -0.18 -0.09 9.47
C LEU A 49 0.28 0.63 8.20
N GLY A 50 0.84 -0.10 7.24
CA GLY A 50 1.23 0.47 5.95
C GLY A 50 0.06 1.06 5.17
N LEU A 51 -1.10 0.38 5.17
CA LEU A 51 -2.33 0.92 4.56
C LEU A 51 -2.79 2.22 5.22
N GLU A 52 -2.82 2.26 6.55
CA GLU A 52 -3.22 3.46 7.28
C GLU A 52 -2.28 4.64 6.98
N ILE A 53 -0.98 4.41 6.92
CA ILE A 53 -0.01 5.45 6.60
C ILE A 53 -0.23 5.97 5.16
N LEU A 54 -0.37 5.07 4.18
CA LEU A 54 -0.61 5.47 2.79
C LEU A 54 -1.94 6.21 2.61
N ASP A 55 -2.97 5.84 3.36
CA ASP A 55 -4.26 6.54 3.37
C ASP A 55 -4.14 7.95 3.95
N ARG A 56 -3.47 8.10 5.11
CA ARG A 56 -3.23 9.40 5.75
C ARG A 56 -2.40 10.34 4.88
N LEU A 57 -1.49 9.79 4.08
CA LEU A 57 -0.69 10.54 3.11
C LEU A 57 -1.44 10.84 1.80
N GLY A 58 -2.66 10.31 1.62
CA GLY A 58 -3.48 10.57 0.43
C GLY A 58 -3.05 9.80 -0.83
N PHE A 59 -2.19 8.79 -0.71
CA PHE A 59 -1.72 7.99 -1.86
C PHE A 59 -2.79 7.02 -2.36
N LEU A 60 -3.73 6.62 -1.50
CA LEU A 60 -4.85 5.79 -1.89
C LEU A 60 -5.95 6.71 -2.42
N LYS A 61 -6.21 6.75 -3.73
CA LYS A 61 -7.31 7.59 -4.24
C LYS A 61 -8.67 6.93 -4.05
N ILE A 62 -9.70 7.74 -3.85
CA ILE A 62 -11.09 7.38 -4.10
C ILE A 62 -11.39 8.02 -5.45
N ASP A 63 -11.69 7.23 -6.48
CA ASP A 63 -12.22 7.82 -7.71
C ASP A 63 -13.62 8.34 -7.36
N GLU A 64 -13.73 9.64 -7.07
CA GLU A 64 -15.01 10.33 -7.16
C GLU A 64 -15.39 10.38 -8.64
N LYS A 65 -16.45 9.66 -8.98
CA LYS A 65 -17.17 9.84 -10.26
C LYS A 65 -18.09 11.04 -10.15
#